data_AF-S5XXG8-F1
#
_entry.id   AF-S5XXG8-F1
#
_cell.length_a   1.000
_cell.length_b   1.000
_cell.length_c   1.000
_cell.angle_alpha   90.00
_cell.angle_beta   90.00
_cell.angle_gamma   90.00
#
_symmetry.space_group_name_H-M   'P 1'
#
loop_
_entity.id
_entity.type
_entity.pdbx_description
1 polymer ?
#
loop_
_entity_poly.entity_id
_entity_poly.type
_entity_poly.pdbx_seq_one_letter_code
_entity_poly.pdbx_strand_id
1 'polypeptide(L)' 'MKEIAPSDELRKWFNHDPARWDEFRSRYLHELESHSEQLTHLRQLAKAGRVTLIYGAKDQEHNEAVVLRDVLCPSC' A
#
# COMPACT_ATOMS: atom_id res chain seq x y z
N MET A 1 -5.19 -12.17 1.54
CA MET A 1 -4.46 -10.99 2.04
C MET A 1 -5.29 -9.72 1.88
N LYS A 2 -6.37 -9.58 2.66
CA LYS A 2 -7.05 -8.27 2.84
C LYS A 2 -6.44 -7.46 3.98
N GLU A 3 -5.58 -8.09 4.79
CA GLU A 3 -5.04 -7.54 6.03
C GLU A 3 -4.08 -6.37 5.81
N ILE A 4 -3.34 -6.36 4.70
CA ILE A 4 -2.41 -5.27 4.38
C ILE A 4 -3.05 -4.12 3.63
N ALA A 5 -4.33 -4.23 3.24
CA ALA A 5 -5.00 -3.20 2.45
C ALA A 5 -5.47 -2.06 3.37
N PRO A 6 -5.58 -0.81 2.89
CA PRO A 6 -5.92 0.32 3.75
C PRO A 6 -7.32 0.13 4.35
N SER A 7 -7.56 0.67 5.54
CA SER A 7 -8.88 0.58 6.16
C SER A 7 -9.99 1.19 5.29
N ASP A 8 -11.22 0.70 5.43
CA ASP A 8 -12.35 1.23 4.68
C ASP A 8 -12.61 2.72 5.00
N GLU A 9 -12.31 3.14 6.23
CA GLU A 9 -12.37 4.55 6.65
C GLU A 9 -11.32 5.39 5.92
N LEU A 10 -10.08 4.91 5.86
CA LEU A 10 -9.00 5.62 5.17
C LEU A 10 -9.25 5.71 3.66
N ARG A 11 -9.77 4.65 3.02
CA ARG A 11 -10.16 4.67 1.60
C ARG A 11 -11.26 5.71 1.33
N LYS A 12 -12.31 5.73 2.16
CA LYS A 12 -13.40 6.70 2.06
C LYS A 12 -12.92 8.13 2.31
N TRP A 13 -12.00 8.32 3.25
CA TRP A 13 -11.42 9.62 3.55
C TRP A 13 -10.55 10.16 2.41
N PHE A 14 -9.75 9.29 1.79
CA PHE A 14 -8.93 9.65 0.63
C PHE A 14 -9.79 10.03 -0.56
N ASN A 15 -10.88 9.28 -0.83
CA ASN A 15 -11.84 9.57 -1.89
C ASN A 15 -11.21 9.86 -3.28
N HIS A 16 -10.00 9.32 -3.53
CA HIS A 16 -9.19 9.63 -4.72
C HIS A 16 -8.90 11.12 -4.93
N ASP A 17 -8.78 11.89 -3.84
CA ASP A 17 -8.38 13.31 -3.88
C ASP A 17 -6.84 13.40 -3.87
N PRO A 18 -6.19 13.81 -4.98
CA PRO A 18 -4.73 13.88 -5.05
C PRO A 18 -4.13 14.88 -4.03
N ALA A 19 -4.89 15.89 -3.61
CA ALA A 19 -4.43 16.84 -2.60
C ALA A 19 -4.24 16.19 -1.22
N ARG A 20 -4.86 15.02 -1.00
CA ARG A 20 -4.75 14.23 0.24
C ARG A 20 -3.77 13.08 0.12
N TRP A 21 -3.09 12.94 -1.02
CA TRP A 21 -2.26 11.77 -1.30
C TRP A 21 -1.12 11.58 -0.30
N ASP A 22 -0.35 12.63 -0.02
CA ASP A 22 0.79 12.54 0.91
C ASP A 22 0.34 12.13 2.31
N GLU A 23 -0.80 12.65 2.75
CA GLU A 23 -1.39 12.31 4.04
C GLU A 23 -1.99 10.89 4.04
N PHE A 24 -2.64 10.48 2.94
CA PHE A 24 -3.10 9.10 2.76
C PHE A 24 -1.94 8.12 2.86
N ARG A 25 -0.82 8.41 2.17
CA ARG A 25 0.40 7.60 2.24
C ARG A 25 0.91 7.51 3.68
N SER A 26 1.01 8.63 4.39
CA SER A 26 1.49 8.63 5.78
C SER A 26 0.57 7.82 6.70
N ARG A 27 -0.74 7.99 6.59
CA ARG A 27 -1.73 7.26 7.41
C ARG A 27 -1.71 5.77 7.09
N TYR A 28 -1.64 5.42 5.81
CA TYR A 28 -1.58 4.02 5.38
C TYR A 28 -0.27 3.35 5.82
N LEU A 29 0.86 4.04 5.74
CA LEU A 29 2.13 3.54 6.29
C LEU A 29 2.02 3.24 7.79
N HIS A 30 1.30 4.08 8.55
CA HIS A 30 1.06 3.82 9.97
C HIS A 30 0.14 2.61 10.20
N GLU A 31 -0.92 2.44 9.41
CA GLU A 31 -1.74 1.22 9.45
C GLU A 31 -0.90 -0.04 9.15
N LEU A 32 0.05 0.08 8.22
CA LEU A 32 0.98 -0.98 7.84
C LEU A 32 1.99 -1.35 8.95
N GLU A 33 2.35 -0.45 9.86
CA GLU A 33 3.23 -0.76 11.01
C GLU A 33 2.63 -1.85 11.91
N SER A 34 1.29 -1.85 12.06
CA SER A 34 0.58 -2.89 12.81
C SER A 34 0.57 -4.27 12.12
N HIS A 35 0.95 -4.32 10.83
CA HIS A 35 1.00 -5.52 9.99
C HIS A 35 2.43 -5.91 9.60
N SER A 36 3.39 -5.63 10.50
CA SER A 36 4.83 -5.80 10.26
C SER A 36 5.24 -7.24 9.90
N GLU A 37 4.57 -8.26 10.44
CA GLU A 37 4.82 -9.67 10.08
C GLU A 37 4.39 -9.97 8.64
N GLN A 38 3.18 -9.55 8.24
CA GLN A 38 2.68 -9.74 6.89
C GLN A 38 3.53 -9.00 5.86
N LEU A 39 3.98 -7.77 6.19
CA LEU A 39 4.92 -7.03 5.36
C LEU A 39 6.26 -7.74 5.21
N THR A 40 6.78 -8.31 6.30
CA THR A 40 8.02 -9.08 6.26
C THR A 40 7.88 -10.31 5.36
N HIS A 41 6.76 -11.02 5.45
CA HIS A 41 6.48 -12.15 4.57
C HIS A 41 6.37 -11.74 3.10
N LEU A 42 5.67 -10.63 2.80
CA LEU A 42 5.57 -10.11 1.44
C LEU A 42 6.92 -9.65 0.88
N ARG A 43 7.78 -9.04 1.70
CA ARG A 43 9.15 -8.69 1.31
C ARG A 43 9.97 -9.92 0.98
N GLN A 44 9.80 -11.02 1.72
CA GLN A 44 10.46 -12.29 1.40
C GLN A 44 9.95 -12.86 0.06
N LEU A 45 8.64 -12.84 -0.18
CA LEU A 45 8.06 -13.25 -1.46
C LEU A 45 8.57 -12.39 -2.62
N ALA A 46 8.65 -11.07 -2.43
CA ALA A 46 9.19 -10.12 -3.41
C ALA A 46 10.69 -10.33 -3.69
N LYS A 47 11.46 -10.82 -2.71
CA LYS A 47 12.87 -11.22 -2.90
C LYS A 47 13.00 -12.56 -3.62
N ALA A 48 12.07 -13.49 -3.38
CA ALA A 48 12.10 -14.82 -3.99
C ALA A 48 11.65 -14.81 -5.46
N GLY A 49 10.87 -13.82 -5.87
CA GLY A 49 10.43 -13.68 -7.25
C GLY A 49 9.53 -12.47 -7.48
N ARG A 50 8.99 -12.37 -8.69
CA ARG A 50 8.12 -11.25 -9.08
C ARG A 50 6.80 -11.29 -8.31
N VAL A 51 6.49 -10.21 -7.62
CA VAL A 51 5.17 -9.96 -7.00
C VAL A 51 4.37 -9.03 -7.91
N THR A 52 3.14 -9.41 -8.23
CA THR A 52 2.20 -8.58 -8.98
C THR A 52 1.18 -7.98 -8.02
N LEU A 53 1.17 -6.65 -7.91
CA LEU A 53 0.18 -5.91 -7.14
C LEU A 53 -1.00 -5.54 -8.05
N ILE A 54 -2.20 -5.92 -7.64
CA ILE A 54 -3.44 -5.64 -8.39
C ILE A 54 -4.24 -4.64 -7.56
N TYR A 55 -4.66 -3.54 -8.19
CA TYR A 55 -5.46 -2.48 -7.56
C TYR A 55 -6.72 -2.21 -8.40
N GLY A 56 -7.77 -1.72 -7.72
CA GLY A 56 -9.08 -1.43 -8.30
C GLY A 56 -9.37 0.05 -8.51
N ALA A 57 -8.34 0.90 -8.53
CA ALA A 57 -8.49 2.35 -8.67
C ALA A 57 -8.35 2.79 -10.15
N LYS A 58 -9.11 3.82 -10.55
CA LYS A 58 -8.93 4.47 -11.86
C LYS A 58 -7.63 5.26 -11.94
N ASP A 59 -7.16 5.77 -10.80
CA ASP A 59 -5.90 6.50 -10.68
C ASP A 59 -4.73 5.51 -10.56
N GLN A 60 -3.80 5.57 -11.51
CA GLN A 60 -2.62 4.71 -11.54
C GLN A 60 -1.46 5.25 -10.69
N GLU A 61 -1.47 6.54 -10.37
CA GLU A 61 -0.41 7.23 -9.65
C GLU A 61 -0.71 7.31 -8.15
N HIS A 62 -1.99 7.49 -7.79
CA HIS A 62 -2.43 7.64 -6.39
C HIS A 62 -3.34 6.48 -5.97
N ASN A 63 -2.74 5.33 -5.67
CA ASN A 63 -3.44 4.14 -5.18
C ASN A 63 -2.62 3.34 -4.17
N GLU A 64 -3.28 2.44 -3.45
CA GLU A 64 -2.68 1.61 -2.41
C GLU A 64 -1.54 0.72 -2.91
N ALA A 65 -1.55 0.31 -4.18
CA ALA A 65 -0.50 -0.52 -4.75
C ALA A 65 0.80 0.25 -4.96
N VAL A 66 0.74 1.56 -5.24
CA VAL A 66 1.93 2.41 -5.31
C VAL A 66 2.61 2.49 -3.94
N VAL A 67 1.85 2.70 -2.87
CA VAL A 67 2.42 2.72 -1.50
C VAL A 67 3.01 1.36 -1.14
N LEU A 68 2.30 0.26 -1.40
CA LEU A 68 2.80 -1.08 -1.13
C LEU A 68 4.06 -1.40 -1.93
N ARG A 69 4.13 -1.02 -3.20
CA ARG A 69 5.33 -1.19 -4.03
C ARG A 69 6.53 -0.54 -3.37
N ASP A 70 6.41 0.71 -2.95
CA ASP A 70 7.50 1.46 -2.32
C ASP A 70 7.95 0.82 -0.99
N VAL A 71 7.01 0.26 -0.21
CA VAL A 71 7.32 -0.45 1.05
C VAL A 71 8.01 -1.80 0.82
N LEU A 72 7.67 -2.48 -0.27
CA LEU A 72 8.17 -3.82 -0.61
C LEU A 72 9.50 -3.79 -1.37
N CYS A 73 9.72 -2.79 -2.22
CA CYS A 73 11.00 -2.56 -2.91
C CYS A 73 11.46 -1.10 -2.77
N PRO A 74 12.10 -0.71 -1.65
CA PRO A 74 12.63 0.64 -1.46
C PRO A 74 13.87 0.96 -2.34
N SER A 75 14.27 0.06 -3.24
CA SER A 75 15.46 0.20 -4.11
C SER A 75 15.19 -0.23 -5.57
N CYS A 76 13.92 -0.34 -5.94
CA CYS A 76 13.45 -0.35 -7.31
C CYS A 76 12.96 1.09 -7.63
#